data_AF-A0A099KU25-F1
#
_entry.id   AF-A0A099KU25-F1
#
_cell.length_a   1.000
_cell.length_b   1.000
_cell.length_c   1.000
_cell.angle_alpha   90.00
_cell.angle_beta   90.00
_cell.angle_gamma   90.00
#
_symmetry.space_group_name_H-M   'P 1'
#
loop_
_entity.id
_entity.type
_entity.pdbx_description
1 polymer ?
#
loop_
_entity_poly.entity_id
_entity_poly.type
_entity_poly.pdbx_seq_one_letter_code
_entity_poly.pdbx_strand_id
1 'polypeptide(L)'
;MNLKDRYLGTSLIIWLVATVESLGGLAGYWSITGNERFVILFIESAVLVALLANCYAIKNWVYRHSKETSHRVFAWVTLVALVLCVCGDVVNFNLPQTYYRYGGIVKHDYLADSVTYFAPGYALFLSLACWLVIANGIKPKTLLIWLVISSIVGSASFYSMHLPGTGTFVSLITGSYAVLITLVGASGFILVTELRNEMKRCNVWLIAIGLVLAAVADGIIGQFWIYGNGGEGFFPTAKYINWSLYIGSQCLLIHIARLAVLNKKEMANYLR
;
A
#
# COMPACT_ATOMS: atom_id res chain seq x y z
N MET A 1 17.93 -15.95 -10.39
CA MET A 1 16.51 -15.55 -10.36
C MET A 1 15.87 -16.10 -11.62
N ASN A 2 15.03 -17.13 -11.53
CA ASN A 2 14.43 -17.73 -12.72
C ASN A 2 13.30 -16.79 -13.19
N LEU A 3 13.27 -16.42 -14.47
CA LEU A 3 12.15 -15.73 -15.13
C LEU A 3 10.80 -16.51 -15.05
N LYS A 4 10.74 -17.58 -14.26
CA LYS A 4 9.62 -18.49 -14.02
C LYS A 4 8.94 -18.28 -12.65
N ASP A 5 9.14 -17.14 -11.98
CA ASP A 5 8.30 -16.80 -10.82
C ASP A 5 6.96 -16.24 -11.29
N ARG A 6 6.02 -17.14 -11.55
CA ARG A 6 4.70 -16.81 -12.09
C ARG A 6 3.96 -15.76 -11.26
N TYR A 7 4.15 -15.72 -9.94
CA TYR A 7 3.42 -14.76 -9.08
C TYR A 7 3.96 -13.35 -9.26
N LEU A 8 5.29 -13.21 -9.40
CA LEU A 8 5.91 -11.93 -9.71
C LEU A 8 5.58 -11.49 -11.14
N GLY A 9 5.59 -12.43 -12.10
CA GLY A 9 5.14 -12.16 -13.47
C GLY A 9 3.69 -11.66 -13.53
N THR A 10 2.78 -12.29 -12.76
CA THR A 10 1.40 -11.83 -12.62
C THR A 10 1.32 -10.45 -11.97
N SER A 11 2.07 -10.17 -10.89
CA SER A 11 2.16 -8.84 -10.29
C SER A 11 2.61 -7.77 -11.29
N LEU A 12 3.62 -8.08 -12.12
CA LEU A 12 4.11 -7.16 -13.15
C LEU A 12 3.04 -6.88 -14.21
N ILE A 13 2.32 -7.89 -14.69
CA ILE A 13 1.24 -7.71 -15.66
C ILE A 13 0.13 -6.83 -15.07
N ILE A 14 -0.30 -7.11 -13.82
CA ILE A 14 -1.33 -6.33 -13.13
C ILE A 14 -0.91 -4.85 -13.03
N TRP A 15 0.33 -4.61 -12.58
CA TRP A 15 0.85 -3.25 -12.46
C TRP A 15 1.01 -2.56 -13.81
N LEU A 16 1.43 -3.26 -14.86
CA LEU A 16 1.51 -2.72 -16.21
C LEU A 16 0.13 -2.32 -16.74
N VAL A 17 -0.91 -3.13 -16.53
CA VAL A 17 -2.28 -2.78 -16.92
C VAL A 17 -2.75 -1.52 -16.20
N ALA A 18 -2.55 -1.43 -14.89
CA ALA A 18 -2.89 -0.23 -14.11
C ALA A 18 -2.09 1.00 -14.58
N THR A 19 -0.82 0.83 -14.93
CA THR A 19 0.02 1.92 -15.41
C THR A 19 -0.38 2.40 -16.80
N VAL A 20 -0.71 1.49 -17.71
CA VAL A 20 -1.23 1.86 -19.04
C VAL A 20 -2.56 2.61 -18.89
N GLU A 21 -3.47 2.14 -18.02
CA GLU A 21 -4.72 2.84 -17.68
C GLU A 21 -4.43 4.27 -17.17
N SER A 22 -3.55 4.43 -16.18
CA SER A 22 -3.14 5.73 -15.66
C SER A 22 -2.54 6.64 -16.73
N LEU A 23 -1.63 6.13 -17.56
CA LEU A 23 -0.93 6.92 -18.58
C LEU A 23 -1.89 7.38 -19.68
N GLY A 24 -2.80 6.53 -20.12
CA GLY A 24 -3.79 6.96 -21.12
C GLY A 24 -4.77 7.98 -20.57
N GLY A 25 -5.10 7.89 -19.28
CA GLY A 25 -5.89 8.91 -18.57
C GLY A 25 -5.18 10.25 -18.47
N LEU A 26 -3.87 10.23 -18.16
CA LEU A 26 -3.04 11.44 -18.14
C LEU A 26 -2.81 12.05 -19.52
N ALA A 27 -2.72 11.23 -20.56
CA ALA A 27 -2.59 11.66 -21.95
C ALA A 27 -3.92 12.14 -22.57
N GLY A 28 -5.05 11.98 -21.87
CA GLY A 28 -6.36 12.38 -22.33
C GLY A 28 -7.00 11.41 -23.35
N TYR A 29 -6.52 10.17 -23.45
CA TYR A 29 -7.14 9.15 -24.29
C TYR A 29 -8.46 8.62 -23.72
N TRP A 30 -8.64 8.71 -22.40
CA TRP A 30 -9.89 8.40 -21.71
C TRP A 30 -10.04 9.20 -20.41
N SER A 31 -11.26 9.22 -19.88
CA SER A 31 -11.61 9.89 -18.65
C SER A 31 -12.28 8.98 -17.62
N ILE A 32 -11.86 9.14 -16.37
CA ILE A 32 -12.54 8.58 -15.18
C ILE A 32 -13.80 9.35 -14.80
N THR A 33 -14.14 10.40 -15.55
CA THR A 33 -15.38 11.17 -15.44
C THR A 33 -16.21 11.00 -16.71
N GLY A 34 -17.52 11.22 -16.61
CA GLY A 34 -18.42 11.11 -17.76
C GLY A 34 -18.65 9.68 -18.26
N ASN A 35 -18.84 9.52 -19.56
CA ASN A 35 -19.35 8.28 -20.17
C ASN A 35 -18.36 7.11 -20.12
N GLU A 36 -17.06 7.39 -20.15
CA GLU A 36 -16.00 6.37 -20.16
C GLU A 36 -15.73 5.79 -18.78
N ARG A 37 -16.20 6.44 -17.72
CA ARG A 37 -15.98 6.05 -16.33
C ARG A 37 -16.33 4.57 -16.06
N PHE A 38 -17.41 4.05 -16.65
CA PHE A 38 -17.80 2.65 -16.43
C PHE A 38 -16.79 1.65 -16.99
N VAL A 39 -16.20 1.95 -18.14
CA VAL A 39 -15.15 1.10 -18.74
C VAL A 39 -13.90 1.15 -17.88
N ILE A 40 -13.51 2.34 -17.40
CA ILE A 40 -12.34 2.47 -16.51
C ILE A 40 -12.59 1.74 -15.19
N LEU A 41 -13.74 1.93 -14.55
CA LEU A 41 -14.10 1.22 -13.32
C LEU A 41 -14.11 -0.30 -13.51
N PHE A 42 -14.52 -0.80 -14.67
CA PHE A 42 -14.44 -2.22 -14.99
C PHE A 42 -12.99 -2.71 -15.05
N ILE A 43 -12.10 -1.95 -15.71
CA ILE A 43 -10.66 -2.26 -15.78
C ILE A 43 -10.06 -2.23 -14.36
N GLU A 44 -10.34 -1.21 -13.57
CA GLU A 44 -9.87 -1.08 -12.20
C GLU A 44 -10.34 -2.24 -11.33
N SER A 45 -11.62 -2.61 -11.44
CA SER A 45 -12.18 -3.76 -10.74
C SER A 45 -11.51 -5.07 -11.16
N ALA A 46 -11.23 -5.25 -12.45
CA ALA A 46 -10.52 -6.42 -12.96
C ALA A 46 -9.08 -6.51 -12.43
N VAL A 47 -8.39 -5.37 -12.34
CA VAL A 47 -7.05 -5.25 -11.71
C VAL A 47 -7.09 -5.68 -10.25
N LEU A 48 -8.06 -5.19 -9.46
CA LEU A 48 -8.22 -5.56 -8.05
C LEU A 48 -8.54 -7.05 -7.86
N VAL A 49 -9.42 -7.61 -8.70
CA VAL A 49 -9.75 -9.05 -8.68
C VAL A 49 -8.52 -9.88 -9.02
N ALA A 50 -7.74 -9.50 -10.03
CA ALA A 50 -6.50 -10.18 -10.41
C ALA A 50 -5.47 -10.14 -9.28
N LEU A 51 -5.36 -9.00 -8.58
CA LEU A 51 -4.47 -8.80 -7.44
C LEU A 51 -4.86 -9.71 -6.25
N LEU A 52 -6.15 -9.77 -5.91
CA LEU A 52 -6.68 -10.69 -4.89
C LEU A 52 -6.43 -12.15 -5.26
N ALA A 53 -6.69 -12.53 -6.52
CA ALA A 53 -6.45 -13.89 -7.00
C ALA A 53 -4.97 -14.27 -6.90
N ASN A 54 -4.06 -13.35 -7.26
CA ASN A 54 -2.62 -13.58 -7.14
C ASN A 54 -2.19 -13.71 -5.66
N CYS A 55 -2.69 -12.84 -4.78
CA CYS A 55 -2.42 -12.93 -3.34
C CYS A 55 -2.94 -14.25 -2.74
N TYR A 56 -4.13 -14.69 -3.13
CA TYR A 56 -4.68 -15.98 -2.72
C TYR A 56 -3.85 -17.17 -3.24
N ALA A 57 -3.37 -17.09 -4.48
CA ALA A 57 -2.48 -18.10 -5.05
C ALA A 57 -1.13 -18.16 -4.30
N ILE A 58 -0.58 -17.00 -3.90
CA ILE A 58 0.59 -16.90 -3.03
C ILE A 58 0.33 -17.54 -1.67
N LYS A 59 -0.82 -17.27 -1.04
CA LYS A 59 -1.21 -17.92 0.22
C LYS A 59 -1.18 -19.45 0.09
N ASN A 60 -1.79 -19.98 -0.97
CA ASN A 60 -1.81 -21.42 -1.23
C ASN A 60 -0.42 -21.99 -1.53
N TRP A 61 0.45 -21.21 -2.16
CA TRP A 61 1.86 -21.58 -2.34
C TRP A 61 2.57 -21.75 -1.00
N VAL A 62 2.38 -20.82 -0.04
CA VAL A 62 2.96 -20.91 1.31
C VAL A 62 2.54 -22.21 1.99
N TYR A 63 1.26 -22.58 1.94
CA TYR A 63 0.75 -23.83 2.53
C TYR A 63 1.38 -25.09 1.94
N ARG A 64 1.73 -25.08 0.65
CA ARG A 64 2.41 -26.21 -0.01
C ARG A 64 3.91 -26.29 0.31
N HIS A 65 4.53 -25.17 0.67
CA HIS A 65 5.99 -25.06 0.82
C HIS A 65 6.45 -24.91 2.28
N SER A 66 5.53 -24.75 3.23
CA SER A 66 5.85 -24.76 4.66
C SER A 66 4.72 -25.28 5.54
N LYS A 67 5.11 -26.01 6.59
CA LYS A 67 4.21 -26.45 7.67
C LYS A 67 4.24 -25.53 8.89
N GLU A 68 5.12 -24.54 8.93
CA GLU A 68 5.29 -23.67 10.09
C GLU A 68 4.09 -22.73 10.28
N THR A 69 3.60 -22.65 11.52
CA THR A 69 2.45 -21.81 11.88
C THR A 69 2.71 -20.33 11.57
N SER A 70 3.92 -19.82 11.85
CA SER A 70 4.31 -18.44 11.56
C SER A 70 4.15 -18.09 10.08
N HIS A 71 4.62 -18.93 9.16
CA HIS A 71 4.48 -18.67 7.72
C HIS A 71 3.02 -18.64 7.28
N ARG A 72 2.16 -19.49 7.86
CA ARG A 72 0.73 -19.50 7.57
C ARG A 72 0.02 -18.26 8.11
N VAL A 73 0.46 -17.74 9.26
CA VAL A 73 -0.02 -16.45 9.79
C VAL A 73 0.34 -15.32 8.84
N PHE A 74 1.60 -15.24 8.37
CA PHE A 74 2.01 -14.27 7.36
C PHE A 74 1.10 -14.32 6.12
N ALA A 75 0.87 -15.52 5.58
CA ALA A 75 0.04 -15.69 4.39
C ALA A 75 -1.42 -15.21 4.57
N TRP A 76 -2.03 -15.47 5.73
CA TRP A 76 -3.39 -15.02 6.03
C TRP A 76 -3.46 -13.52 6.30
N VAL A 77 -2.54 -12.99 7.11
CA VAL A 77 -2.49 -11.56 7.43
C VAL A 77 -2.26 -10.73 6.18
N THR A 78 -1.38 -11.16 5.26
CA THR A 78 -1.20 -10.51 3.96
C THR A 78 -2.48 -10.49 3.12
N LEU A 79 -3.23 -11.61 3.08
CA LEU A 79 -4.48 -11.67 2.34
C LEU A 79 -5.55 -10.76 2.96
N VAL A 80 -5.69 -10.76 4.29
CA VAL A 80 -6.64 -9.89 5.01
C VAL A 80 -6.28 -8.43 4.82
N ALA A 81 -4.99 -8.09 4.92
CA ALA A 81 -4.49 -6.74 4.68
C ALA A 81 -4.87 -6.24 3.28
N LEU A 82 -4.64 -7.06 2.25
CA LEU A 82 -5.03 -6.72 0.88
C LEU A 82 -6.55 -6.58 0.71
N VAL A 83 -7.34 -7.49 1.29
CA VAL A 83 -8.82 -7.41 1.22
C VAL A 83 -9.32 -6.10 1.83
N LEU A 84 -8.75 -5.69 2.97
CA LEU A 84 -9.07 -4.39 3.57
C LEU A 84 -8.71 -3.23 2.64
N CYS A 85 -7.52 -3.23 2.04
CA CYS A 85 -7.16 -2.20 1.06
C CYS A 85 -8.13 -2.16 -0.13
N VAL A 86 -8.54 -3.32 -0.66
CA VAL A 86 -9.55 -3.40 -1.74
C VAL A 86 -10.92 -2.84 -1.31
N CYS A 87 -11.34 -3.06 -0.07
CA CYS A 87 -12.55 -2.42 0.46
C CYS A 87 -12.41 -0.88 0.49
N GLY A 88 -11.21 -0.38 0.84
CA GLY A 88 -10.88 1.03 0.73
C GLY A 88 -10.97 1.56 -0.70
N ASP A 89 -10.50 0.77 -1.69
CA ASP A 89 -10.59 1.13 -3.11
C ASP A 89 -12.03 1.29 -3.58
N VAL A 90 -12.94 0.42 -3.15
CA VAL A 90 -14.37 0.51 -3.46
C VAL A 90 -14.97 1.83 -2.97
N VAL A 91 -14.56 2.31 -1.79
CA VAL A 91 -14.96 3.61 -1.28
C VAL A 91 -14.32 4.74 -2.09
N ASN A 92 -13.02 4.62 -2.43
CA ASN A 92 -12.30 5.59 -3.25
C ASN A 92 -12.89 5.77 -4.65
N PHE A 93 -13.49 4.74 -5.24
CA PHE A 93 -14.18 4.82 -6.52
C PHE A 93 -15.35 5.81 -6.51
N ASN A 94 -15.85 6.18 -5.32
CA ASN A 94 -16.94 7.14 -5.13
C ASN A 94 -18.12 6.87 -6.06
N LEU A 95 -18.59 5.62 -6.10
CA LEU A 95 -19.71 5.21 -6.95
C LEU A 95 -20.95 6.09 -6.74
N PRO A 96 -21.29 6.52 -5.50
CA PRO A 96 -22.41 7.43 -5.26
C PRO A 96 -22.17 8.90 -5.67
N GLN A 97 -20.94 9.26 -6.05
CA GLN A 97 -20.56 10.64 -6.42
C GLN A 97 -20.83 11.67 -5.32
N THR A 98 -20.54 11.31 -4.07
CA THR A 98 -20.70 12.22 -2.92
C THR A 98 -19.45 13.10 -2.76
N TYR A 99 -19.67 14.39 -2.52
CA TYR A 99 -18.64 15.41 -2.30
C TYR A 99 -19.05 16.32 -1.14
N TYR A 100 -18.07 16.90 -0.43
CA TYR A 100 -18.28 17.73 0.77
C TYR A 100 -19.23 17.11 1.81
N ARG A 101 -19.18 15.78 1.98
CA ARG A 101 -20.04 15.00 2.88
C ARG A 101 -19.89 15.38 4.36
N TYR A 102 -18.68 15.72 4.79
CA TYR A 102 -18.30 16.02 6.17
C TYR A 102 -18.11 17.51 6.42
N GLY A 103 -18.54 18.34 5.47
CA GLY A 103 -18.48 19.80 5.55
C GLY A 103 -17.07 20.37 5.48
N GLY A 104 -17.00 21.70 5.49
CA GLY A 104 -15.75 22.43 5.32
C GLY A 104 -15.37 22.60 3.85
N ILE A 105 -14.07 22.76 3.60
CA ILE A 105 -13.54 23.18 2.30
C ILE A 105 -12.99 22.04 1.43
N VAL A 106 -12.97 20.81 1.94
CA VAL A 106 -12.41 19.65 1.23
C VAL A 106 -13.49 18.96 0.41
N LYS A 107 -13.35 19.01 -0.91
CA LYS A 107 -14.30 18.42 -1.87
C LYS A 107 -14.35 16.90 -1.81
N HIS A 108 -13.17 16.28 -1.78
CA HIS A 108 -13.01 14.82 -1.82
C HIS A 108 -12.96 14.21 -0.41
N ASP A 109 -13.77 14.73 0.51
CA ASP A 109 -13.77 14.31 1.92
C ASP A 109 -14.27 12.88 2.17
N TYR A 110 -14.98 12.29 1.20
CA TYR A 110 -15.30 10.85 1.20
C TYR A 110 -14.04 9.97 1.23
N LEU A 111 -12.87 10.47 0.81
CA LEU A 111 -11.61 9.74 0.91
C LEU A 111 -11.21 9.47 2.37
N ALA A 112 -11.73 10.23 3.34
CA ALA A 112 -11.58 9.90 4.75
C ALA A 112 -12.32 8.61 5.13
N ASP A 113 -13.40 8.25 4.42
CA ASP A 113 -14.10 7.00 4.69
C ASP A 113 -13.28 5.78 4.26
N SER A 114 -12.55 5.87 3.15
CA SER A 114 -11.74 4.75 2.67
C SER A 114 -10.59 4.42 3.62
N VAL A 115 -10.09 5.42 4.37
CA VAL A 115 -9.08 5.24 5.42
C VAL A 115 -9.55 4.28 6.51
N THR A 116 -10.86 4.17 6.78
CA THR A 116 -11.38 3.18 7.75
C THR A 116 -11.07 1.74 7.36
N TYR A 117 -10.78 1.49 6.08
CA TYR A 117 -10.32 0.20 5.56
C TYR A 117 -8.82 0.17 5.28
N PHE A 118 -8.25 1.23 4.69
CA PHE A 118 -6.81 1.28 4.41
C PHE A 118 -5.96 1.27 5.69
N ALA A 119 -6.35 2.01 6.72
CA ALA A 119 -5.59 2.07 7.97
C ALA A 119 -5.39 0.68 8.60
N PRO A 120 -6.44 -0.13 8.86
CA PRO A 120 -6.21 -1.47 9.38
C PRO A 120 -5.44 -2.36 8.38
N GLY A 121 -5.65 -2.23 7.07
CA GLY A 121 -4.89 -2.98 6.05
C GLY A 121 -3.37 -2.70 6.12
N TYR A 122 -2.99 -1.43 6.10
CA TYR A 122 -1.58 -1.03 6.19
C TYR A 122 -0.97 -1.26 7.58
N ALA A 123 -1.76 -1.17 8.66
CA ALA A 123 -1.30 -1.55 9.99
C ALA A 123 -0.92 -3.04 10.06
N LEU A 124 -1.64 -3.92 9.36
CA LEU A 124 -1.27 -5.33 9.25
C LEU A 124 0.04 -5.52 8.45
N PHE A 125 0.23 -4.79 7.34
CA PHE A 125 1.51 -4.81 6.61
C PHE A 125 2.68 -4.31 7.46
N LEU A 126 2.51 -3.21 8.19
CA LEU A 126 3.49 -2.70 9.15
C LEU A 126 3.82 -3.74 10.21
N SER A 127 2.81 -4.41 10.76
CA SER A 127 2.99 -5.45 11.77
C SER A 127 3.83 -6.63 11.24
N LEU A 128 3.59 -7.06 9.99
CA LEU A 128 4.38 -8.09 9.34
C LEU A 128 5.84 -7.66 9.09
N ALA A 129 6.05 -6.41 8.64
CA ALA A 129 7.38 -5.85 8.45
C ALA A 129 8.16 -5.78 9.77
N CYS A 130 7.53 -5.26 10.83
CA CYS A 130 8.07 -5.22 12.19
C CYS A 130 8.40 -6.61 12.72
N TRP A 131 7.51 -7.60 12.53
CA TRP A 131 7.78 -8.98 12.92
C TRP A 131 9.03 -9.50 12.20
N LEU A 132 9.14 -9.33 10.88
CA LEU A 132 10.32 -9.79 10.14
C LEU A 132 11.62 -9.21 10.70
N VAL A 133 11.69 -7.91 10.95
CA VAL A 133 12.93 -7.29 11.45
C VAL A 133 13.26 -7.72 12.89
N ILE A 134 12.25 -7.88 13.77
CA ILE A 134 12.44 -8.41 15.13
C ILE A 134 12.93 -9.85 15.11
N ALA A 135 12.33 -10.70 14.26
CA ALA A 135 12.74 -12.08 14.11
C ALA A 135 14.18 -12.23 13.55
N ASN A 136 14.71 -11.18 12.91
CA ASN A 136 16.08 -11.13 12.41
C ASN A 136 17.04 -10.32 13.32
N GLY A 137 16.63 -10.05 14.56
CA GLY A 137 17.53 -9.57 15.61
C GLY A 137 17.60 -8.06 15.79
N ILE A 138 16.73 -7.26 15.15
CA ILE A 138 16.67 -5.82 15.45
C ILE A 138 16.31 -5.61 16.93
N LYS A 139 17.03 -4.69 17.58
CA LYS A 139 16.72 -4.33 18.97
C LYS A 139 15.41 -3.54 19.02
N PRO A 140 14.49 -3.81 19.97
CA PRO A 140 13.25 -3.06 20.12
C PRO A 140 13.46 -1.55 20.26
N LYS A 141 14.57 -1.13 20.90
CA LYS A 141 14.94 0.29 21.01
C LYS A 141 15.18 0.96 19.65
N THR A 142 15.85 0.29 18.72
CA THR A 142 16.11 0.82 17.37
C THR A 142 14.80 0.96 16.61
N LEU A 143 13.92 -0.04 16.70
CA LEU A 143 12.59 0.02 16.11
C LEU A 143 11.78 1.20 16.69
N LEU A 144 11.78 1.38 18.01
CA LEU A 144 11.09 2.49 18.67
C LEU A 144 11.59 3.85 18.20
N ILE A 145 12.91 4.03 18.04
CA ILE A 145 13.49 5.29 17.54
C ILE A 145 12.94 5.61 16.15
N TRP A 146 12.94 4.64 15.24
CA TRP A 146 12.37 4.82 13.91
C TRP A 146 10.88 5.15 13.96
N LEU A 147 10.10 4.45 14.78
CA LEU A 147 8.67 4.73 14.93
C LEU A 147 8.43 6.17 15.41
N VAL A 148 9.22 6.66 16.37
CA VAL A 148 9.11 8.04 16.87
C VAL A 148 9.48 9.05 15.78
N ILE A 149 10.61 8.87 15.10
CA ILE A 149 11.05 9.76 14.01
C ILE A 149 9.98 9.82 12.92
N SER A 150 9.49 8.67 12.46
CA SER A 150 8.47 8.59 11.42
C SER A 150 7.13 9.19 11.86
N SER A 151 6.77 9.09 13.14
CA SER A 151 5.56 9.74 13.66
C SER A 151 5.67 11.27 13.62
N ILE A 152 6.85 11.80 13.96
CA ILE A 152 7.12 13.24 13.87
C ILE A 152 7.06 13.69 12.41
N VAL A 153 7.71 12.96 11.49
CA VAL A 153 7.70 13.26 10.06
C VAL A 153 6.28 13.22 9.49
N GLY A 154 5.49 12.19 9.80
CA GLY A 154 4.10 12.08 9.35
C GLY A 154 3.22 13.20 9.89
N SER A 155 3.40 13.58 11.16
CA SER A 155 2.68 14.69 11.78
C SER A 155 3.05 16.03 11.15
N ALA A 156 4.35 16.27 10.91
CA ALA A 156 4.84 17.48 10.25
C ALA A 156 4.34 17.57 8.80
N SER A 157 4.35 16.46 8.06
CA SER A 157 3.80 16.38 6.71
C SER A 157 2.32 16.73 6.70
N PHE A 158 1.53 16.16 7.61
CA PHE A 158 0.11 16.49 7.75
C PHE A 158 -0.11 17.97 8.08
N TYR A 159 0.63 18.50 9.06
CA TYR A 159 0.56 19.91 9.42
C TYR A 159 0.87 20.83 8.24
N SER A 160 1.82 20.46 7.39
CA SER A 160 2.20 21.28 6.23
C SER A 160 1.15 21.32 5.12
N MET A 161 0.31 20.28 5.00
CA MET A 161 -0.70 20.18 3.94
C MET A 161 -2.12 20.51 4.41
N HIS A 162 -2.39 20.40 5.71
CA HIS A 162 -3.71 20.62 6.28
C HIS A 162 -4.19 22.05 6.04
N LEU A 163 -5.47 22.18 5.69
CA LEU A 163 -6.10 23.47 5.45
C LEU A 163 -7.02 23.87 6.61
N PRO A 164 -6.92 25.12 7.11
CA PRO A 164 -7.89 25.67 8.05
C PRO A 164 -9.32 25.59 7.50
N GLY A 165 -10.30 25.23 8.33
CA GLY A 165 -11.69 25.05 7.91
C GLY A 165 -12.02 23.67 7.35
N THR A 166 -11.07 22.73 7.35
CA THR A 166 -11.34 21.31 7.11
C THR A 166 -12.21 20.73 8.23
N GLY A 167 -13.22 19.92 7.88
CA GLY A 167 -14.08 19.24 8.87
C GLY A 167 -13.28 18.41 9.88
N THR A 168 -13.80 18.31 11.11
CA THR A 168 -13.12 17.63 12.22
C THR A 168 -12.89 16.15 11.93
N PHE A 169 -13.89 15.46 11.38
CA PHE A 169 -13.77 14.04 11.00
C PHE A 169 -12.62 13.83 10.01
N VAL A 170 -12.62 14.59 8.91
CA VAL A 170 -11.58 14.51 7.87
C VAL A 170 -10.21 14.76 8.50
N SER A 171 -10.05 15.83 9.27
CA SER A 171 -8.78 16.21 9.89
C SER A 171 -8.23 15.12 10.82
N LEU A 172 -9.07 14.51 11.65
CA LEU A 172 -8.65 13.45 12.57
C LEU A 172 -8.24 12.18 11.82
N ILE A 173 -9.03 11.78 10.82
CA ILE A 173 -8.80 10.55 10.08
C ILE A 173 -7.57 10.67 9.19
N THR A 174 -7.46 11.72 8.38
CA THR A 174 -6.30 11.90 7.50
C THR A 174 -5.02 12.21 8.29
N GLY A 175 -5.13 12.91 9.43
CA GLY A 175 -3.98 13.21 10.29
C GLY A 175 -3.42 11.97 10.98
N SER A 176 -4.27 11.16 11.60
CA SER A 176 -3.85 9.88 12.21
C SER A 176 -3.30 8.91 11.17
N TYR A 177 -3.89 8.90 9.98
CA TYR A 177 -3.45 8.05 8.89
C TYR A 177 -2.14 8.50 8.25
N ALA A 178 -1.87 9.80 8.13
CA ALA A 178 -0.59 10.32 7.68
C ALA A 178 0.57 9.82 8.55
N VAL A 179 0.36 9.73 9.87
CA VAL A 179 1.34 9.12 10.80
C VAL A 179 1.50 7.63 10.48
N LEU A 180 0.41 6.88 10.41
CA LEU A 180 0.45 5.44 10.14
C LEU A 180 1.17 5.11 8.83
N ILE A 181 0.82 5.77 7.73
CA ILE A 181 1.41 5.44 6.43
C ILE A 181 2.89 5.85 6.36
N THR A 182 3.30 6.90 7.10
CA THR A 182 4.71 7.24 7.24
C THR A 182 5.48 6.15 7.99
N LEU A 183 4.88 5.53 9.01
CA LEU A 183 5.47 4.35 9.69
C LEU A 183 5.61 3.17 8.73
N VAL A 184 4.60 2.93 7.89
CA VAL A 184 4.62 1.88 6.85
C VAL A 184 5.77 2.13 5.88
N GLY A 185 5.89 3.33 5.32
CA GLY A 185 7.00 3.68 4.42
C GLY A 185 8.37 3.54 5.08
N ALA A 186 8.51 4.03 6.32
CA ALA A 186 9.75 3.92 7.08
C ALA A 186 10.16 2.48 7.36
N SER A 187 9.21 1.58 7.58
CA SER A 187 9.49 0.15 7.77
C SER A 187 10.18 -0.49 6.56
N GLY A 188 10.00 0.05 5.35
CA GLY A 188 10.73 -0.35 4.16
C GLY A 188 12.24 -0.06 4.27
N PHE A 189 12.61 1.11 4.79
CA PHE A 189 14.02 1.46 5.03
C PHE A 189 14.64 0.55 6.09
N ILE A 190 13.94 0.33 7.20
CA ILE A 190 14.40 -0.55 8.29
C ILE A 190 14.61 -1.98 7.77
N LEU A 191 13.70 -2.51 6.96
CA LEU A 191 13.82 -3.83 6.34
C LEU A 191 15.13 -3.96 5.55
N VAL A 192 15.48 -2.94 4.75
CA VAL A 192 16.70 -2.95 3.94
C VAL A 192 17.96 -2.83 4.79
N THR A 193 17.97 -1.93 5.78
CA THR A 193 19.18 -1.68 6.58
C THR A 193 19.53 -2.86 7.49
N GLU A 194 18.53 -3.53 8.06
CA GLU A 194 18.75 -4.61 9.02
C GLU A 194 18.94 -5.98 8.34
N LEU A 195 18.33 -6.20 7.17
CA LEU A 195 18.54 -7.42 6.39
C LEU A 195 19.68 -7.25 5.35
N ARG A 196 20.57 -6.27 5.55
CA ARG A 196 21.62 -5.88 4.58
C ARG A 196 22.66 -6.98 4.33
N ASN A 197 22.93 -7.88 5.28
CA ASN A 197 23.86 -9.00 5.03
C ASN A 197 23.22 -10.14 4.22
N GLU A 198 21.90 -10.11 4.02
CA GLU A 198 21.14 -10.99 3.15
C GLU A 198 20.94 -10.38 1.74
N MET A 199 21.80 -9.42 1.36
CA MET A 199 21.72 -8.56 0.16
C MET A 199 21.70 -9.28 -1.20
N LYS A 200 21.81 -10.61 -1.27
CA LYS A 200 21.52 -11.39 -2.50
C LYS A 200 20.01 -11.53 -2.78
N ARG A 201 19.14 -11.06 -1.88
CA ARG A 201 17.69 -11.31 -1.92
C ARG A 201 16.92 -10.12 -2.49
N CYS A 202 16.83 -10.08 -3.82
CA CYS A 202 15.93 -9.18 -4.58
C CYS A 202 14.54 -9.05 -3.94
N ASN A 203 14.03 -10.13 -3.33
CA ASN A 203 12.74 -10.16 -2.64
C ASN A 203 12.61 -9.17 -1.47
N VAL A 204 13.65 -8.91 -0.67
CA VAL A 204 13.58 -7.94 0.45
C VAL A 204 13.41 -6.52 -0.12
N TRP A 205 14.19 -6.20 -1.16
CA TRP A 205 14.09 -4.92 -1.85
C TRP A 205 12.71 -4.71 -2.48
N LEU A 206 12.12 -5.74 -3.08
CA LEU A 206 10.76 -5.65 -3.64
C LEU A 206 9.74 -5.25 -2.57
N ILE A 207 9.76 -5.90 -1.38
CA ILE A 207 8.84 -5.53 -0.29
C ILE A 207 9.10 -4.12 0.23
N ALA A 208 10.38 -3.77 0.43
CA ALA A 208 10.75 -2.45 0.92
C ALA A 208 10.30 -1.33 -0.03
N ILE A 209 10.50 -1.52 -1.34
CA ILE A 209 10.00 -0.60 -2.37
C ILE A 209 8.47 -0.54 -2.32
N GLY A 210 7.79 -1.68 -2.16
CA GLY A 210 6.34 -1.71 -1.99
C GLY A 210 5.85 -0.85 -0.81
N LEU A 211 6.50 -0.95 0.34
CA LEU A 211 6.16 -0.18 1.54
C LEU A 211 6.37 1.34 1.32
N VAL A 212 7.48 1.73 0.69
CA VAL A 212 7.74 3.13 0.35
C VAL A 212 6.73 3.65 -0.67
N LEU A 213 6.42 2.86 -1.71
CA LEU A 213 5.43 3.22 -2.73
C LEU A 213 4.04 3.41 -2.14
N ALA A 214 3.65 2.64 -1.11
CA ALA A 214 2.40 2.88 -0.38
C ALA A 214 2.37 4.28 0.23
N ALA A 215 3.41 4.64 0.97
CA ALA A 215 3.52 5.96 1.58
C ALA A 215 3.55 7.10 0.54
N VAL A 216 4.20 6.89 -0.61
CA VAL A 216 4.21 7.87 -1.70
C VAL A 216 2.82 8.00 -2.34
N ALA A 217 2.15 6.88 -2.61
CA ALA A 217 0.81 6.87 -3.21
C ALA A 217 -0.19 7.62 -2.31
N ASP A 218 -0.22 7.31 -1.02
CA ASP A 218 -1.08 7.99 -0.05
C ASP A 218 -0.67 9.44 0.22
N GLY A 219 0.63 9.76 0.16
CA GLY A 219 1.13 11.14 0.16
C GLY A 219 0.59 11.95 -1.01
N ILE A 220 0.46 11.35 -2.20
CA ILE A 220 -0.16 11.99 -3.37
C ILE A 220 -1.66 12.24 -3.13
N ILE A 221 -2.36 11.29 -2.51
CA ILE A 221 -3.76 11.50 -2.11
C ILE A 221 -3.86 12.68 -1.16
N GLY A 222 -3.10 12.68 -0.06
CA GLY A 222 -3.14 13.74 0.94
C GLY A 222 -2.83 15.11 0.34
N GLN A 223 -1.66 15.24 -0.31
CA GLN A 223 -1.15 16.52 -0.81
C GLN A 223 -1.93 17.06 -2.01
N PHE A 224 -2.27 16.20 -2.97
CA PHE A 224 -2.79 16.66 -4.26
C PHE A 224 -4.27 16.38 -4.45
N TRP A 225 -4.82 15.33 -3.85
CA TRP A 225 -6.23 14.96 -4.06
C TRP A 225 -7.15 15.51 -2.96
N ILE A 226 -6.73 15.44 -1.70
CA ILE A 226 -7.51 15.95 -0.55
C ILE A 226 -7.27 17.45 -0.35
N TYR A 227 -6.02 17.85 -0.07
CA TYR A 227 -5.70 19.23 0.31
C TYR A 227 -5.20 20.10 -0.85
N GLY A 228 -4.95 19.50 -2.02
CA GLY A 228 -4.50 20.23 -3.20
C GLY A 228 -5.51 21.29 -3.65
N ASN A 229 -5.02 22.34 -4.31
CA ASN A 229 -5.85 23.39 -4.90
C ASN A 229 -6.88 24.00 -3.92
N GLY A 230 -6.46 24.27 -2.68
CA GLY A 230 -7.33 24.85 -1.66
C GLY A 230 -8.46 23.93 -1.16
N GLY A 231 -8.32 22.61 -1.31
CA GLY A 231 -9.31 21.61 -0.91
C GLY A 231 -10.16 21.07 -2.07
N GLU A 232 -10.05 21.66 -3.26
CA GLU A 232 -10.71 21.16 -4.46
C GLU A 232 -10.07 19.88 -5.03
N GLY A 233 -8.78 19.69 -4.76
CA GLY A 233 -7.97 18.61 -5.31
C GLY A 233 -7.60 18.82 -6.78
N PHE A 234 -6.51 18.17 -7.21
CA PHE A 234 -6.07 18.08 -8.60
C PHE A 234 -6.63 16.82 -9.28
N PHE A 235 -7.93 16.59 -9.13
CA PHE A 235 -8.65 15.47 -9.75
C PHE A 235 -9.00 15.81 -11.21
N PRO A 236 -8.85 14.90 -12.20
CA PRO A 236 -8.55 13.47 -12.09
C PRO A 236 -7.05 13.11 -12.02
N THR A 237 -6.16 14.06 -12.31
CA THR A 237 -4.70 13.82 -12.47
C THR A 237 -4.08 13.12 -11.27
N ALA A 238 -4.36 13.58 -10.05
CA ALA A 238 -3.85 12.98 -8.82
C ALA A 238 -4.27 11.51 -8.67
N LYS A 239 -5.50 11.16 -9.09
CA LYS A 239 -5.99 9.77 -9.05
C LYS A 239 -5.24 8.88 -10.02
N TYR A 240 -5.00 9.33 -11.26
CA TYR A 240 -4.24 8.53 -12.22
C TYR A 240 -2.82 8.22 -11.75
N ILE A 241 -2.11 9.22 -11.21
CA ILE A 241 -0.75 9.03 -10.67
C ILE A 241 -0.81 8.08 -9.46
N ASN A 242 -1.74 8.33 -8.54
CA ASN A 242 -1.91 7.48 -7.36
C ASN A 242 -2.18 6.02 -7.74
N TRP A 243 -3.08 5.76 -8.70
CA TRP A 243 -3.52 4.41 -9.07
C TRP A 243 -2.36 3.50 -9.48
N SER A 244 -1.49 3.96 -10.38
CA SER A 244 -0.32 3.17 -10.80
C SER A 244 0.63 2.89 -9.63
N LEU A 245 0.92 3.90 -8.80
CA LEU A 245 1.84 3.74 -7.66
C LEU A 245 1.27 2.84 -6.58
N TYR A 246 -0.02 2.97 -6.28
CA TYR A 246 -0.75 2.15 -5.32
C TYR A 246 -0.81 0.68 -5.77
N ILE A 247 -1.24 0.40 -7.01
CA ILE A 247 -1.28 -0.97 -7.51
C ILE A 247 0.13 -1.58 -7.57
N GLY A 248 1.13 -0.79 -7.97
CA GLY A 248 2.53 -1.20 -7.92
C GLY A 248 2.97 -1.58 -6.50
N SER A 249 2.64 -0.75 -5.51
CA SER A 249 2.88 -1.05 -4.10
C SER A 249 2.25 -2.37 -3.68
N GLN A 250 0.93 -2.54 -3.89
CA GLN A 250 0.23 -3.76 -3.47
C GLN A 250 0.76 -5.01 -4.19
N CYS A 251 1.08 -4.89 -5.48
CA CYS A 251 1.70 -5.96 -6.28
C CYS A 251 3.01 -6.46 -5.69
N LEU A 252 3.77 -5.60 -5.01
CA LEU A 252 5.00 -5.95 -4.31
C LEU A 252 4.72 -6.47 -2.90
N LEU A 253 3.88 -5.78 -2.11
CA LEU A 253 3.60 -6.11 -0.71
C LEU A 253 3.03 -7.52 -0.51
N ILE A 254 2.22 -8.03 -1.44
CA ILE A 254 1.66 -9.39 -1.34
C ILE A 254 2.73 -10.50 -1.30
N HIS A 255 3.96 -10.21 -1.75
CA HIS A 255 5.06 -11.18 -1.72
C HIS A 255 5.71 -11.31 -0.33
N ILE A 256 5.34 -10.48 0.65
CA ILE A 256 5.88 -10.55 2.02
C ILE A 256 5.62 -11.93 2.65
N ALA A 257 4.48 -12.55 2.30
CA ALA A 257 4.14 -13.92 2.72
C ALA A 257 5.15 -14.97 2.20
N ARG A 258 5.69 -14.78 0.98
CA ARG A 258 6.70 -15.67 0.40
C ARG A 258 8.07 -15.39 0.98
N LEU A 259 8.39 -14.13 1.24
CA LEU A 259 9.63 -13.72 1.87
C LEU A 259 9.82 -14.45 3.22
N ALA A 260 8.77 -14.55 4.03
CA ALA A 260 8.82 -15.27 5.31
C ALA A 260 9.29 -16.73 5.15
N VAL A 261 8.77 -17.46 4.15
CA VAL A 261 9.15 -18.86 3.88
C VAL A 261 10.58 -18.97 3.33
N LEU A 262 10.95 -18.07 2.41
CA LEU A 262 12.24 -18.13 1.72
C LEU A 262 13.40 -17.73 2.63
N ASN A 263 13.18 -16.81 3.58
CA ASN A 263 14.21 -16.34 4.52
C ASN A 263 14.72 -17.48 5.42
N LYS A 264 13.89 -18.45 5.79
CA LYS A 264 14.29 -19.55 6.70
C LYS A 264 14.96 -20.74 6.01
N LYS A 265 14.69 -20.97 4.73
CA LYS A 265 15.21 -22.15 3.99
C LYS A 265 16.74 -22.14 3.83
N GLU A 266 17.39 -20.98 4.00
CA GLU A 266 18.86 -20.86 3.97
C GLU A 266 19.51 -20.94 5.36
N MET A 267 18.81 -20.60 6.46
CA MET A 267 19.34 -20.82 7.83
C MET A 267 19.51 -22.31 8.14
N ALA A 268 18.65 -23.18 7.61
CA ALA A 268 18.78 -24.63 7.79
C ALA A 268 19.97 -25.25 7.02
N ASN A 269 20.49 -24.56 6.00
CA ASN A 269 21.67 -24.99 5.24
C ASN A 269 22.99 -24.47 5.83
N TYR A 270 22.94 -23.57 6.82
CA TYR A 270 24.11 -23.11 7.59
C TYR A 270 24.32 -23.91 8.89
N LEU A 271 23.35 -24.76 9.26
CA LEU A 271 23.39 -25.63 10.43
C LEU A 271 23.48 -27.13 10.06
N ARG A 272 23.91 -27.44 8.84
CA ARG A 272 24.35 -28.76 8.38
C ARG A 272 25.77 -28.66 7.86
#